data_AF-A0A7W8AFV3-F1
#
_entry.id   AF-A0A7W8AFV3-F1
#
_cell.length_a   1.000
_cell.length_b   1.000
_cell.length_c   1.000
_cell.angle_alpha   90.00
_cell.angle_beta   90.00
_cell.angle_gamma   90.00
#
_symmetry.space_group_name_H-M   'P 1'
#
loop_
_entity.id
_entity.type
_entity.pdbx_description
1 polymer ?
#
loop_
_entity_poly.entity_id
_entity_poly.type
_entity_poly.pdbx_seq_one_letter_code
_entity_poly.pdbx_strand_id
1 'polypeptide(L)' 'MFVLITGVVEDDLGVPGRPYSLGGLQLAQALGDLQALAGLGRPAVRLHLTDRVTGVAHLLAAAQEA' A
#
# COMPACT_ATOMS: atom_id res chain seq x y z
N MET A 1 2.94 16.15 -2.96
CA MET A 1 3.15 14.76 -3.43
C MET A 1 2.67 13.83 -2.33
N PHE A 2 2.00 12.74 -2.68
CA PHE A 2 1.58 11.69 -1.76
C PHE A 2 2.39 10.41 -2.00
N VAL A 3 2.65 9.67 -0.93
CA VAL A 3 3.31 8.35 -0.99
C VAL A 3 2.38 7.35 -0.33
N LEU A 4 1.96 6.35 -1.10
CA LEU A 4 1.16 5.22 -0.60
C LEU A 4 2.11 4.04 -0.41
N ILE A 5 2.16 3.51 0.80
CA ILE A 5 2.99 2.35 1.13
C ILE A 5 2.06 1.18 1.38
N THR A 6 2.23 0.12 0.61
CA THR A 6 1.52 -1.17 0.74
C THR A 6 2.55 -2.28 0.86
N GLY A 7 2.16 -3.46 1.32
CA GLY A 7 3.06 -4.61 1.35
C GLY A 7 2.33 -5.93 1.10
N VAL A 8 3.09 -6.97 0.82
CA VAL A 8 2.56 -8.34 0.75
C VAL A 8 1.99 -8.74 2.11
N VAL A 9 0.80 -9.34 2.10
CA VAL A 9 0.15 -9.91 3.28
C VAL A 9 0.47 -11.40 3.29
N GLU A 10 1.22 -11.84 4.29
CA GLU A 10 1.64 -13.25 4.43
C GLU A 10 0.52 -14.09 5.07
N ASP A 11 -0.11 -13.56 6.12
CA ASP A 11 -1.23 -14.17 6.82
C ASP A 11 -2.53 -13.46 6.46
N ASP A 12 -3.12 -13.84 5.34
CA ASP A 12 -4.34 -13.19 4.84
C ASP A 12 -5.60 -13.78 5.48
N LEU A 13 -6.45 -12.89 6.01
CA LEU A 13 -7.66 -13.25 6.74
C LEU A 13 -8.89 -13.11 5.85
N GLY A 14 -9.73 -14.15 5.79
CA GLY A 14 -11.03 -14.04 5.14
C GLY A 14 -11.93 -13.01 5.84
N VAL A 15 -12.68 -12.21 5.07
CA VAL A 15 -13.68 -11.30 5.65
C VAL A 15 -14.99 -12.08 5.85
N PRO A 16 -15.56 -12.13 7.07
CA PRO A 16 -16.77 -12.92 7.34
C PRO A 16 -17.92 -12.59 6.39
N GLY A 17 -18.47 -13.62 5.73
CA GLY A 17 -19.60 -13.50 4.82
C GLY A 17 -19.31 -12.77 3.50
N ARG A 18 -18.03 -12.55 3.15
CA ARG A 18 -17.62 -11.88 1.92
C ARG A 18 -16.75 -12.78 1.03
N PRO A 19 -16.77 -12.60 -0.30
CA PRO A 19 -15.99 -13.40 -1.24
C PRO A 19 -14.54 -12.90 -1.40
N TYR A 20 -14.03 -12.13 -0.45
CA TYR A 20 -12.69 -11.53 -0.48
C TYR A 20 -12.03 -11.60 0.89
N SER A 21 -10.71 -11.46 0.91
CA SER A 21 -9.89 -11.40 2.11
C SER A 21 -9.63 -9.96 2.56
N LEU A 22 -9.10 -9.80 3.77
CA LEU A 22 -8.74 -8.51 4.34
C LEU A 22 -7.57 -7.89 3.56
N GLY A 23 -6.58 -8.69 3.17
CA GLY A 23 -5.49 -8.25 2.30
C GLY A 23 -5.99 -7.80 0.93
N GLY A 24 -6.94 -8.54 0.35
CA GLY A 24 -7.62 -8.14 -0.88
C GLY A 24 -8.37 -6.81 -0.75
N LEU A 25 -9.10 -6.62 0.36
CA LEU A 25 -9.81 -5.37 0.65
C LEU A 25 -8.85 -4.19 0.82
N GLN A 26 -7.76 -4.35 1.59
CA GLN A 26 -6.74 -3.32 1.80
C GLN A 26 -6.07 -2.92 0.48
N LEU A 27 -5.74 -3.89 -0.38
CA LEU A 27 -5.19 -3.62 -1.70
C LEU A 27 -6.16 -2.84 -2.59
N ALA A 28 -7.44 -3.25 -2.60
CA ALA A 28 -8.48 -2.56 -3.36
C ALA A 28 -8.65 -1.10 -2.88
N GLN A 29 -8.62 -0.87 -1.57
CA GLN A 29 -8.69 0.47 -0.98
C GLN A 29 -7.49 1.33 -1.40
N ALA A 30 -6.26 0.83 -1.27
CA ALA A 30 -5.06 1.58 -1.65
C ALA A 30 -5.03 1.94 -3.15
N LEU A 31 -5.57 1.08 -4.01
CA LEU A 31 -5.75 1.38 -5.43
C LEU A 31 -6.83 2.45 -5.67
N GLY A 32 -7.94 2.38 -4.92
CA GLY A 32 -8.98 3.41 -4.96
C GLY A 32 -8.47 4.79 -4.53
N ASP A 33 -7.66 4.85 -3.47
CA ASP A 33 -7.02 6.10 -3.01
C ASP A 33 -6.09 6.69 -4.08
N LEU A 34 -5.29 5.84 -4.74
CA LEU A 34 -4.42 6.26 -5.83
C LEU A 34 -5.23 6.83 -7.01
N GLN A 35 -6.34 6.18 -7.37
CA GLN A 35 -7.26 6.66 -8.41
C GLN A 35 -7.92 7.99 -8.03
N ALA A 36 -8.35 8.16 -6.78
CA ALA A 36 -8.93 9.40 -6.29
C ALA A 36 -7.92 10.57 -6.34
N LEU A 37 -6.67 10.32 -5.92
CA LEU A 37 -5.60 11.31 -6.00
C LEU A 37 -5.29 11.70 -7.46
N ALA A 38 -5.24 10.72 -8.36
CA ALA A 38 -5.05 10.96 -9.79
C ALA A 38 -6.21 11.78 -10.37
N GLY A 39 -7.46 11.47 -10.01
CA GLY A 39 -8.64 12.22 -10.44
C GLY A 39 -8.65 13.68 -9.96
N LEU A 40 -8.02 13.97 -8.83
CA LEU A 40 -7.83 15.33 -8.30
C LEU A 40 -6.56 16.02 -8.82
N GLY A 41 -5.84 15.43 -9.77
CA GLY A 41 -4.58 15.97 -10.30
C GLY A 41 -3.46 16.04 -9.26
N ARG A 42 -3.52 15.23 -8.20
CA ARG A 42 -2.53 15.23 -7.12
C ARG A 42 -1.42 14.21 -7.41
N PRO A 43 -0.14 14.62 -7.47
CA PRO A 43 0.96 13.70 -7.69
C PRO A 43 1.03 12.65 -6.57
N ALA A 44 1.02 11.38 -6.94
CA ALA A 44 1.07 10.26 -6.02
C ALA A 44 1.96 9.14 -6.58
N VAL A 45 2.71 8.48 -5.70
CA VAL A 45 3.47 7.28 -5.99
C VAL A 45 3.04 6.17 -5.03
N ARG A 46 2.92 4.94 -5.54
CA ARG A 46 2.66 3.76 -4.71
C ARG A 46 3.90 2.88 -4.66
N LEU A 47 4.36 2.60 -3.46
CA LEU A 47 5.41 1.65 -3.17
C LEU A 47 4.78 0.38 -2.60
N HIS A 48 5.03 -0.75 -3.25
CA HIS A 48 4.54 -2.05 -2.80
C HIS A 48 5.72 -2.90 -2.33
N LEU A 49 5.79 -3.15 -1.04
CA LEU A 49 6.88 -3.88 -0.39
C LEU A 49 6.61 -5.38 -0.50
N THR A 50 7.39 -6.07 -1.35
CA THR A 50 7.31 -7.52 -1.51
C THR A 50 7.85 -8.27 -0.29
N ASP A 51 8.87 -7.69 0.35
CA ASP A 51 9.30 -8.00 1.71
C ASP A 51 9.09 -6.74 2.56
N ARG A 52 8.22 -6.85 3.57
CA ARG A 52 7.85 -5.72 4.42
C ARG A 52 9.01 -5.26 5.31
N VAL A 53 9.78 -6.19 5.85
CA VAL A 53 10.86 -5.88 6.79
C VAL A 53 11.98 -5.17 6.06
N THR A 54 12.47 -5.77 4.97
CA THR A 54 13.53 -5.19 4.14
C THR A 54 13.06 -3.87 3.49
N GLY A 55 11.82 -3.85 3.00
CA GLY A 55 11.24 -2.68 2.35
C GLY A 55 11.09 -1.46 3.27
N VAL A 56 10.62 -1.65 4.51
CA VAL A 56 10.51 -0.56 5.50
C VAL A 56 11.89 -0.06 5.91
N ALA A 57 12.86 -0.95 6.11
CA ALA A 57 14.23 -0.56 6.44
C ALA A 57 14.85 0.33 5.35
N HIS A 58 14.69 -0.04 4.07
CA HIS A 58 15.17 0.79 2.94
C HIS A 58 14.47 2.14 2.88
N LEU A 59 13.16 2.20 3.13
CA LEU A 59 12.40 3.45 3.11
C LEU A 59 12.89 4.41 4.20
N LEU A 60 13.13 3.90 5.41
CA LEU A 60 13.61 4.69 6.54
C LEU A 60 15.02 5.23 6.28
N ALA A 61 15.92 4.41 5.76
CA ALA A 61 17.26 4.85 5.38
C ALA A 61 17.22 5.99 4.35
N ALA A 62 16.46 5.82 3.27
CA ALA A 62 16.31 6.84 2.24
C ALA A 62 15.67 8.15 2.77
N ALA A 63 14.73 8.05 3.71
CA ALA A 63 14.08 9.22 4.31
C ALA A 63 14.99 9.98 5.29
N GLN A 64 16.01 9.33 5.85
CA GLN A 64 16.99 9.96 6.74
C GLN A 64 18.12 10.66 5.99
N GLU A 65 18.34 10.31 4.71
CA GLU A 65 19.32 10.94 3.83
C GLU A 65 18.80 12.24 3.16
N ALA A 66 17.49 12.49 3.24
CA ALA A 66 16.80 13.63 2.64
C ALA A 66 16.65 14.82 3.59
#